data_AF-A0A3P7KFD8-F1
#
_entry.id   AF-A0A3P7KFD8-F1
#
_cell.length_a   1.000
_cell.length_b   1.000
_cell.length_c   1.000
_cell.angle_alpha   90.00
_cell.angle_beta   90.00
_cell.angle_gamma   90.00
#
_symmetry.space_group_name_H-M   'P 1'
#
loop_
_entity.id
_entity.type
_entity.pdbx_description
1 polymer ?
#
loop_
_entity_poly.entity_id
_entity_poly.type
_entity_poly.pdbx_seq_one_letter_code
_entity_poly.pdbx_strand_id
1 'polypeptide(L)'
;MSLRPTVVEITHPRNPLKDLITALKSIEDDKVEEFFARLKLLSLDRADITVDDLIFLLQKLKLLEGFSFSELEFSKKEWIRLLPEFQRLNIRAMEISRDILDPVLDKMNVELVKLATFPGLKVNSLKSCSATFVTVSTLVIQELDYTDDRDAEDLISCIETKFS
;
A
#
# COMPACT_ATOMS: atom_id res chain seq x y z
N MET A 1 -12.85 12.97 25.89
CA MET A 1 -12.81 12.42 24.52
C MET A 1 -11.64 11.46 24.46
N SER A 2 -11.86 10.17 24.13
CA SER A 2 -10.73 9.27 23.88
C SER A 2 -10.09 9.64 22.54
N LEU A 3 -8.78 9.84 22.54
CA LEU A 3 -7.99 10.00 21.33
C LEU A 3 -8.03 8.67 20.59
N ARG A 4 -8.71 8.62 19.43
CA ARG A 4 -8.72 7.46 18.55
C ARG A 4 -7.77 7.72 17.40
N PRO A 5 -6.95 6.75 17.00
CA PRO A 5 -6.00 6.96 15.92
C PRO A 5 -6.73 7.20 14.60
N THR A 6 -6.31 8.24 13.88
CA THR A 6 -6.70 8.48 12.48
C THR A 6 -5.62 7.99 11.51
N VAL A 7 -4.38 7.97 11.98
CA VAL A 7 -3.20 7.48 11.27
C VAL A 7 -2.49 6.49 12.19
N VAL A 8 -2.13 5.33 11.66
CA VAL A 8 -1.25 4.37 12.32
C VAL A 8 -0.05 4.15 11.41
N GLU A 9 1.13 4.38 11.97
CA GLU A 9 2.39 4.13 11.32
C GLU A 9 3.14 3.09 12.14
N ILE A 10 3.57 2.02 11.48
CA ILE A 10 4.33 0.94 12.10
C ILE A 10 5.70 0.91 11.42
N THR A 11 6.73 1.30 12.17
CA THR A 11 8.11 1.36 11.69
C THR A 11 9.00 0.40 12.49
N HIS A 12 9.72 -0.50 11.82
CA HIS A 12 10.78 -1.33 12.41
C HIS A 12 12.12 -0.56 12.40
N PRO A 13 13.11 -0.80 13.31
CA PRO A 13 13.32 -1.99 14.15
C PRO A 13 12.99 -1.94 15.63
N ARG A 14 12.33 -0.89 16.10
CA ARG A 14 12.11 -0.73 17.54
C ARG A 14 10.78 -1.29 18.04
N ASN A 15 9.89 -1.74 17.15
CA ASN A 15 8.54 -2.21 17.49
C ASN A 15 8.25 -3.53 16.74
N PRO A 16 8.44 -4.71 17.37
CA PRO A 16 8.08 -5.98 16.75
C PRO A 16 6.56 -6.02 16.59
N LEU A 17 6.08 -5.91 15.35
CA LEU A 17 4.65 -5.83 15.10
C LEU A 17 3.92 -7.09 15.54
N LYS A 18 4.60 -8.24 15.52
CA LYS A 18 4.13 -9.51 16.05
C LYS A 18 3.56 -9.38 17.48
N ASP A 19 4.22 -8.62 18.35
CA ASP A 19 3.77 -8.46 19.74
C ASP A 19 2.48 -7.65 19.84
N LEU A 20 2.35 -6.60 19.02
CA LEU A 20 1.10 -5.85 18.90
C LEU A 20 -0.02 -6.76 18.39
N ILE A 21 0.23 -7.57 17.36
CA ILE A 21 -0.75 -8.50 16.82
C ILE A 21 -1.17 -9.53 17.86
N THR A 22 -0.22 -10.10 18.60
CA THR A 22 -0.50 -11.02 19.71
C THR A 22 -1.37 -10.35 20.78
N ALA A 23 -1.06 -9.11 21.15
CA ALA A 23 -1.88 -8.35 22.09
C ALA A 23 -3.29 -8.10 21.55
N LEU A 24 -3.44 -7.67 20.30
CA LEU A 24 -4.74 -7.45 19.66
C LEU A 24 -5.57 -8.74 19.60
N LYS A 25 -4.95 -9.88 19.28
CA LYS A 25 -5.61 -11.21 19.28
C LYS A 25 -6.10 -11.65 20.67
N SER A 26 -5.59 -11.07 21.74
CA SER A 26 -6.01 -11.36 23.12
C SER A 26 -7.16 -10.45 23.64
N ILE A 27 -7.51 -9.41 22.87
CA ILE A 27 -8.58 -8.47 23.20
C ILE A 27 -9.87 -8.92 22.50
N GLU A 28 -11.02 -8.63 23.11
CA GLU A 28 -12.33 -8.87 22.49
C GLU A 28 -12.46 -8.11 21.17
N ASP A 29 -13.05 -8.78 20.17
CA ASP A 29 -12.99 -8.32 18.79
C ASP A 29 -13.66 -6.95 18.57
N ASP A 30 -14.77 -6.73 19.27
CA ASP A 30 -15.54 -5.50 19.27
C ASP A 30 -14.72 -4.29 19.77
N LYS A 31 -13.87 -4.50 20.79
CA LYS A 31 -12.97 -3.47 21.31
C LYS A 31 -11.84 -3.15 20.33
N VAL A 32 -11.33 -4.15 19.63
CA VAL A 32 -10.31 -3.94 18.60
C VAL A 32 -10.90 -3.17 17.42
N GLU A 33 -12.08 -3.56 16.94
CA GLU A 33 -12.81 -2.80 15.92
C GLU A 33 -13.09 -1.36 16.37
N GLU A 34 -13.52 -1.16 17.61
CA GLU A 34 -13.82 0.18 18.14
C GLU A 34 -12.57 1.07 18.18
N PHE A 35 -11.41 0.50 18.55
CA PHE A 35 -10.14 1.20 18.58
C PHE A 35 -9.74 1.71 17.19
N PHE A 36 -9.88 0.87 16.16
CA PHE A 36 -9.55 1.22 14.77
C PHE A 36 -10.69 1.87 13.98
N ALA A 37 -11.85 2.11 14.59
CA ALA A 37 -13.04 2.61 13.89
C ALA A 37 -12.87 3.96 13.16
N ARG A 38 -11.84 4.74 13.51
CA ARG A 38 -11.52 6.04 12.88
C ARG A 38 -10.23 6.03 12.08
N LEU A 39 -9.61 4.88 11.91
CA LEU A 39 -8.39 4.76 11.13
C LEU A 39 -8.70 5.10 9.67
N LYS A 40 -7.93 6.02 9.11
CA LYS A 40 -8.01 6.40 7.68
C LYS A 40 -6.76 6.01 6.93
N LEU A 41 -5.61 6.06 7.59
CA LEU A 41 -4.31 5.80 6.98
C LEU A 41 -3.54 4.76 7.79
N LEU A 42 -3.04 3.75 7.09
CA LEU A 42 -2.13 2.74 7.64
C LEU A 42 -0.83 2.79 6.83
N SER A 43 0.30 3.01 7.52
CA SER A 43 1.63 3.00 6.93
C SER A 43 2.49 1.94 7.59
N LEU A 44 3.18 1.12 6.78
CA LEU A 44 4.07 0.06 7.22
C LEU A 44 5.49 0.28 6.65
N ASP A 45 6.46 0.65 7.47
CA ASP A 45 7.86 0.80 7.06
C ASP A 45 8.74 -0.29 7.67
N ARG A 46 9.35 -1.12 6.81
CA ARG A 46 10.24 -2.24 7.21
C ARG A 46 9.62 -3.18 8.25
N ALA A 47 8.30 -3.19 8.35
CA ALA A 47 7.59 -3.87 9.43
C ALA A 47 7.83 -5.39 9.35
N ASP A 48 8.23 -6.01 10.46
CA ASP A 48 8.26 -7.47 10.62
C ASP A 48 6.83 -7.99 10.79
N ILE A 49 6.09 -8.01 9.68
CA ILE A 49 4.70 -8.41 9.59
C ILE A 49 4.58 -9.59 8.64
N THR A 50 3.79 -10.59 9.01
CA THR A 50 3.41 -11.65 8.07
C THR A 50 2.17 -11.23 7.27
N VAL A 51 1.98 -11.78 6.08
CA VAL A 51 0.76 -11.54 5.29
C VAL A 51 -0.52 -11.85 6.08
N ASP A 52 -0.50 -12.90 6.91
CA ASP A 52 -1.66 -13.33 7.70
C ASP A 52 -1.97 -12.33 8.82
N ASP A 53 -0.94 -11.73 9.41
CA ASP A 53 -1.10 -10.68 10.41
C ASP A 53 -1.63 -9.38 9.78
N LEU A 54 -1.21 -9.03 8.56
CA LEU A 54 -1.79 -7.90 7.84
C LEU A 54 -3.26 -8.14 7.50
N ILE A 55 -3.59 -9.33 6.99
CA ILE A 55 -4.99 -9.71 6.73
C ILE A 55 -5.82 -9.57 8.00
N PHE A 56 -5.33 -10.09 9.13
CA PHE A 56 -5.99 -9.96 10.42
C PHE A 56 -6.25 -8.48 10.77
N LEU A 57 -5.24 -7.60 10.64
CA LEU A 57 -5.42 -6.17 10.90
C LEU A 57 -6.48 -5.55 9.99
N LEU A 58 -6.38 -5.77 8.68
CA LEU A 58 -7.30 -5.20 7.70
C LEU A 58 -8.74 -5.64 7.98
N GLN A 59 -8.96 -6.88 8.41
CA GLN A 59 -10.26 -7.42 8.79
C GLN A 59 -10.91 -6.69 9.98
N LYS A 60 -10.12 -6.02 10.83
CA LYS A 60 -10.64 -5.18 11.94
C LYS A 60 -11.02 -3.77 11.49
N LEU A 61 -10.70 -3.40 10.25
CA LEU A 61 -11.00 -2.09 9.71
C LEU A 61 -12.35 -2.12 8.98
N LYS A 62 -13.16 -1.09 9.23
CA LYS A 62 -14.39 -0.80 8.48
C LYS A 62 -14.16 0.17 7.33
N LEU A 63 -13.12 0.98 7.44
CA LEU A 63 -12.70 1.96 6.45
C LEU A 63 -11.17 2.03 6.47
N LEU A 64 -10.57 2.17 5.29
CA LEU A 64 -9.18 2.57 5.13
C LEU A 64 -9.07 3.37 3.84
N GLU A 65 -8.86 4.68 3.96
CA GLU A 65 -8.78 5.58 2.79
C GLU A 65 -7.42 5.42 2.08
N GLY A 66 -6.36 5.23 2.86
CA GLY A 66 -5.00 5.12 2.34
C GLY A 66 -4.17 4.01 2.98
N PHE A 67 -3.42 3.30 2.15
CA PHE A 67 -2.45 2.30 2.58
C PHE A 67 -1.08 2.61 1.98
N SER A 68 -0.08 2.71 2.84
CA SER A 68 1.31 3.00 2.49
C SER A 68 2.19 1.88 3.02
N PHE A 69 3.21 1.52 2.25
CA PHE A 69 4.20 0.56 2.69
C PHE A 69 5.56 0.80 2.05
N SER A 70 6.61 0.42 2.77
CA SER A 70 8.00 0.48 2.33
C SER A 70 8.74 -0.75 2.86
N GLU A 71 9.60 -1.33 2.01
CA GLU A 71 10.49 -2.45 2.36
C GLU A 71 9.77 -3.64 3.03
N LEU A 72 8.59 -4.00 2.54
CA LEU A 72 7.91 -5.24 2.91
C LEU A 72 8.34 -6.38 1.98
N GLU A 73 8.87 -7.47 2.54
CA GLU A 73 9.37 -8.62 1.79
C GLU A 73 8.26 -9.61 1.35
N PHE A 74 7.09 -9.10 0.99
CA PHE A 74 5.98 -9.91 0.50
C PHE A 74 6.18 -10.35 -0.94
N SER A 75 5.99 -11.64 -1.19
CA SER A 75 5.95 -12.20 -2.53
C SER A 75 4.69 -11.78 -3.30
N LYS A 76 4.73 -11.87 -4.64
CA LYS A 76 3.56 -11.60 -5.49
C LYS A 76 2.31 -12.40 -5.06
N LYS A 77 2.48 -13.64 -4.60
CA LYS A 77 1.37 -14.48 -4.15
C LYS A 77 0.73 -13.92 -2.87
N GLU A 78 1.54 -13.38 -1.96
CA GLU A 78 1.06 -12.79 -0.71
C GLU A 78 0.31 -11.49 -0.98
N TRP A 79 0.79 -10.66 -1.90
CA TRP A 79 0.06 -9.49 -2.35
C TRP A 79 -1.31 -9.81 -2.97
N ILE A 80 -1.39 -10.88 -3.77
CA ILE A 80 -2.67 -11.37 -4.31
C ILE A 80 -3.61 -11.80 -3.18
N ARG A 81 -3.10 -12.37 -2.08
CA ARG A 81 -3.92 -12.76 -0.92
C ARG A 81 -4.49 -11.55 -0.17
N LEU A 82 -3.87 -10.38 -0.25
CA LEU A 82 -4.33 -9.14 0.37
C LEU A 82 -5.42 -8.42 -0.45
N LEU A 83 -5.47 -8.68 -1.76
CA LEU A 83 -6.41 -8.03 -2.68
C LEU A 83 -7.88 -8.06 -2.22
N PRO A 84 -8.45 -9.18 -1.72
CA PRO A 84 -9.83 -9.19 -1.25
C PRO A 84 -10.10 -8.18 -0.13
N GLU A 85 -9.14 -8.00 0.78
CA GLU A 85 -9.28 -7.03 1.87
C GLU A 85 -9.15 -5.59 1.37
N PHE A 86 -8.23 -5.34 0.43
CA PHE A 86 -8.09 -4.02 -0.22
C PHE A 86 -9.36 -3.62 -0.98
N GLN A 87 -9.97 -4.56 -1.70
CA GLN A 87 -11.23 -4.35 -2.40
C GLN A 87 -12.40 -4.17 -1.43
N ARG A 88 -12.47 -4.97 -0.36
CA ARG A 88 -13.50 -4.82 0.70
C ARG A 88 -13.44 -3.45 1.35
N LEU A 89 -12.24 -2.95 1.62
CA LEU A 89 -12.02 -1.63 2.23
C LEU A 89 -12.14 -0.47 1.22
N ASN A 90 -12.21 -0.78 -0.09
CA ASN A 90 -12.28 0.18 -1.17
C ASN A 90 -11.20 1.27 -1.06
N ILE A 91 -9.94 0.84 -0.86
CA ILE A 91 -8.80 1.74 -0.66
C ILE A 91 -8.66 2.66 -1.88
N ARG A 92 -8.57 3.97 -1.62
CA ARG A 92 -8.51 5.00 -2.67
C ARG A 92 -7.12 5.58 -2.86
N ALA A 93 -6.28 5.57 -1.81
CA ALA A 93 -4.90 6.00 -1.86
C ALA A 93 -3.97 4.82 -1.61
N MET A 94 -3.03 4.57 -2.52
CA MET A 94 -2.10 3.45 -2.37
C MET A 94 -0.67 3.85 -2.72
N GLU A 95 0.26 3.50 -1.84
CA GLU A 95 1.68 3.46 -2.18
C GLU A 95 2.00 2.15 -2.88
N ILE A 96 2.86 2.22 -3.89
CA ILE A 96 3.05 1.15 -4.85
C ILE A 96 4.54 0.98 -5.10
N SER A 97 5.02 -0.22 -4.74
CA SER A 97 6.33 -0.70 -5.12
C SER A 97 6.26 -1.55 -6.39
N ARG A 98 7.43 -1.83 -6.97
CA ARG A 98 7.58 -2.71 -8.14
C ARG A 98 6.91 -4.08 -7.96
N ASP A 99 6.80 -4.57 -6.74
CA ASP A 99 6.33 -5.92 -6.43
C ASP A 99 4.82 -6.10 -6.61
N ILE A 100 4.05 -5.00 -6.57
CA ILE A 100 2.58 -5.03 -6.58
C ILE A 100 1.93 -4.40 -7.81
N LEU A 101 2.74 -3.78 -8.68
CA LEU A 101 2.32 -2.97 -9.82
C LEU A 101 1.33 -3.70 -10.74
N ASP A 102 1.58 -4.97 -11.06
CA ASP A 102 0.71 -5.81 -11.89
C ASP A 102 -0.32 -6.65 -11.12
N PRO A 103 0.04 -7.37 -10.02
CA PRO A 103 -0.86 -8.39 -9.46
C PRO A 103 -2.08 -7.83 -8.71
N VAL A 104 -1.99 -6.60 -8.20
CA VAL A 104 -2.98 -5.99 -7.30
C VAL A 104 -3.67 -4.80 -7.96
N LEU A 105 -2.88 -3.92 -8.58
CA LEU A 105 -3.35 -2.60 -8.97
C LEU A 105 -4.32 -2.61 -10.15
N ASP A 106 -4.17 -3.57 -11.06
CA ASP A 106 -5.07 -3.80 -12.20
C ASP A 106 -6.52 -4.13 -11.78
N LYS A 107 -6.72 -4.49 -10.51
CA LYS A 107 -8.01 -4.90 -9.93
C LYS A 107 -8.52 -3.93 -8.87
N MET A 108 -7.90 -2.76 -8.76
CA MET A 108 -8.22 -1.74 -7.76
C MET A 108 -8.67 -0.43 -8.44
N ASN A 109 -9.62 0.27 -7.82
CA ASN A 109 -10.10 1.58 -8.29
C ASN A 109 -9.51 2.71 -7.43
N VAL A 110 -8.18 2.83 -7.48
CA VAL A 110 -7.44 3.84 -6.72
C VAL A 110 -7.51 5.21 -7.39
N GLU A 111 -7.66 6.25 -6.58
CA GLU A 111 -7.72 7.65 -7.04
C GLU A 111 -6.39 8.38 -6.84
N LEU A 112 -5.61 7.95 -5.84
CA LEU A 112 -4.26 8.42 -5.57
C LEU A 112 -3.28 7.26 -5.62
N VAL A 113 -2.25 7.41 -6.44
CA VAL A 113 -1.13 6.47 -6.53
C VAL A 113 0.15 7.19 -6.16
N LYS A 114 0.88 6.63 -5.20
CA LYS A 114 2.27 7.01 -4.90
C LYS A 114 3.19 5.90 -5.40
N LEU A 115 4.00 6.18 -6.41
CA LEU A 115 5.06 5.28 -6.84
C LEU A 115 6.33 5.65 -6.07
N ALA A 116 6.78 4.76 -5.19
CA ALA A 116 8.01 4.92 -4.42
C ALA A 116 8.63 3.53 -4.20
N THR A 117 9.91 3.39 -4.52
CA THR A 117 10.60 2.10 -4.49
C THR A 117 12.07 2.33 -4.18
N PHE A 118 12.71 1.47 -3.40
CA PHE A 118 14.16 1.48 -3.22
C PHE A 118 14.82 0.43 -4.14
N PRO A 119 15.91 0.73 -4.88
CA PRO A 119 16.69 1.97 -4.90
C PRO A 119 16.08 3.11 -5.74
N GLY A 120 15.02 2.84 -6.50
CA GLY A 120 14.27 3.84 -7.24
C GLY A 120 13.37 3.25 -8.33
N LEU A 121 12.32 3.98 -8.72
CA LEU A 121 11.42 3.57 -9.77
C LEU A 121 12.09 3.73 -11.13
N LYS A 122 12.36 2.59 -11.78
CA LYS A 122 12.82 2.54 -13.17
C LYS A 122 11.65 2.70 -14.13
N VAL A 123 11.78 3.59 -15.12
CA VAL A 123 10.76 3.86 -16.15
C VAL A 123 10.34 2.60 -16.89
N ASN A 124 11.28 1.70 -17.17
CA ASN A 124 11.00 0.41 -17.79
C ASN A 124 10.05 -0.49 -16.98
N SER A 125 10.01 -0.37 -15.65
CA SER A 125 9.05 -1.11 -14.83
C SER A 125 7.62 -0.62 -15.08
N LEU A 126 7.45 0.70 -15.20
CA LEU A 126 6.16 1.30 -15.54
C LEU A 126 5.76 0.95 -16.97
N LYS A 127 6.68 0.99 -17.94
CA LYS A 127 6.43 0.55 -19.33
C LYS A 127 5.94 -0.90 -19.42
N SER A 128 6.58 -1.79 -18.67
CA SER A 128 6.24 -3.22 -18.68
C SER A 128 4.92 -3.54 -17.97
N CYS A 129 4.38 -2.61 -17.18
CA CYS A 129 3.12 -2.80 -16.49
C CYS A 129 2.00 -2.97 -17.51
N SER A 130 1.13 -3.98 -17.34
CA SER A 130 -0.03 -4.14 -18.22
C SER A 130 -1.21 -3.25 -17.82
N ALA A 131 -1.22 -2.72 -16.60
CA ALA A 131 -2.36 -1.98 -16.08
C ALA A 131 -2.46 -0.56 -16.65
N THR A 132 -3.71 -0.07 -16.71
CA THR A 132 -4.11 1.31 -17.00
C THR A 132 -4.97 1.78 -15.83
N PHE A 133 -4.72 3.00 -15.38
CA PHE A 133 -5.21 3.57 -14.13
C PHE A 133 -6.17 4.73 -14.39
N VAL A 134 -7.30 4.43 -15.02
CA VAL A 134 -8.29 5.44 -15.46
C VAL A 134 -8.98 6.18 -14.32
N THR A 135 -8.91 5.65 -13.08
CA THR A 135 -9.52 6.27 -11.90
C THR A 135 -8.54 7.17 -11.13
N VAL A 136 -7.25 7.14 -11.48
CA VAL A 136 -6.22 7.91 -10.78
C VAL A 136 -6.30 9.37 -11.20
N SER A 137 -6.61 10.23 -10.23
CA SER A 137 -6.62 11.68 -10.41
C SER A 137 -5.36 12.35 -9.84
N THR A 138 -4.66 11.67 -8.93
CA THR A 138 -3.44 12.15 -8.30
C THR A 138 -2.34 11.12 -8.40
N LEU A 139 -1.27 11.45 -9.12
CA LEU A 139 -0.06 10.63 -9.23
C LEU A 139 1.10 11.34 -8.53
N VAL A 140 1.71 10.66 -7.56
CA VAL A 140 2.95 11.08 -6.91
C VAL A 140 4.03 10.10 -7.29
N ILE A 141 5.17 10.59 -7.78
CA ILE A 141 6.33 9.75 -8.09
C ILE A 141 7.50 10.26 -7.26
N GLN A 142 8.12 9.37 -6.50
CA GLN A 142 9.30 9.65 -5.69
C GLN A 142 10.40 8.65 -6.04
N GLU A 143 11.66 9.05 -5.80
CA GLU A 143 12.82 8.16 -5.96
C GLU A 143 12.94 7.63 -7.40
N LEU A 144 12.88 8.51 -8.40
CA LEU A 144 13.09 8.11 -9.80
C LEU A 144 14.53 7.65 -10.02
N ASP A 145 14.69 6.46 -10.61
CA ASP A 145 15.98 5.90 -11.00
C ASP A 145 16.14 6.01 -12.52
N TYR A 146 16.69 7.15 -12.96
CA TYR A 146 17.03 7.39 -14.37
C TYR A 146 18.37 6.77 -14.70
N THR A 147 18.33 5.81 -15.61
CA THR A 147 19.49 5.07 -16.09
C THR A 147 19.86 5.41 -17.52
N ASP A 148 18.94 5.99 -18.30
CA ASP A 148 19.12 6.37 -19.70
C ASP A 148 18.71 7.84 -19.95
N ASP A 149 19.35 8.49 -20.94
CA ASP A 149 19.11 9.91 -21.28
C ASP A 149 17.66 10.23 -21.67
N ARG A 150 16.89 9.22 -22.11
CA ARG A 150 15.49 9.37 -22.56
C ARG A 150 14.44 9.01 -21.51
N ASP A 151 14.87 8.63 -20.31
CA ASP A 151 13.96 8.14 -19.28
C ASP A 151 12.91 9.20 -18.88
N ALA A 152 13.26 10.49 -18.95
CA ALA A 152 12.32 11.57 -18.65
C ALA A 152 11.18 11.63 -19.67
N GLU A 153 11.47 11.64 -20.97
CA GLU A 153 10.46 11.65 -22.04
C GLU A 153 9.63 10.37 -22.06
N ASP A 154 10.30 9.25 -21.81
CA ASP A 154 9.69 7.94 -21.72
C ASP A 154 8.71 7.85 -20.53
N LEU A 155 9.05 8.45 -19.39
CA LEU A 155 8.18 8.54 -18.23
C LEU A 155 6.93 9.36 -18.54
N ILE A 156 7.09 10.54 -19.15
CA ILE A 156 5.95 11.41 -19.52
C ILE A 156 5.00 10.63 -20.46
N SER A 157 5.56 9.98 -21.48
CA SER A 157 4.78 9.16 -22.43
C SER A 157 4.06 8.00 -21.75
N CYS A 158 4.68 7.38 -20.74
CA CYS A 158 4.04 6.33 -19.94
C CYS A 158 2.90 6.88 -19.09
N ILE A 159 3.07 8.06 -18.50
CA ILE A 159 2.03 8.68 -17.68
C ILE A 159 0.81 8.98 -18.55
N GLU A 160 1.02 9.60 -19.72
CA GLU A 160 -0.06 9.93 -20.67
C GLU A 160 -0.81 8.71 -21.18
N THR A 161 -0.14 7.56 -21.33
CA THR A 161 -0.78 6.34 -21.83
C THR A 161 -1.45 5.51 -20.74
N LYS A 162 -0.96 5.60 -19.49
CA LYS A 162 -1.42 4.74 -18.39
C LYS A 162 -2.38 5.43 -17.43
N PHE A 163 -2.40 6.75 -17.35
CA PHE A 163 -3.20 7.49 -16.35
C PHE A 163 -4.19 8.46 -17.02
N SER A 164 -4.50 8.27 -18.31
CA SER A 164 -5.49 9.03 -19.08
C SER A 164 -6.91 8.51 -18.95
#